data_AF-A0A535CCJ7-F1
#
_entry.id   AF-A0A535CCJ7-F1
#
_cell.length_a   1.000
_cell.length_b   1.000
_cell.length_c   1.000
_cell.angle_alpha   90.00
_cell.angle_beta   90.00
_cell.angle_gamma   90.00
#
_symmetry.space_group_name_H-M   'P 1'
#
loop_
_entity.id
_entity.type
_entity.pdbx_description
1 polymer ?
#
loop_
_entity_poly.entity_id
_entity_poly.type
_entity_poly.pdbx_seq_one_letter_code
_entity_poly.pdbx_strand_id
1 'polypeptide(L)'
;MRWAPRVLAAAQVAADHAELWPPAALAALSAIGWLPFVLAVAPLPSEGDLAFVASSIVLSPSFPLNIVLPGAALLCVALSASVLSAAGEVALLRAIDRLRGLAPGSRSIDEAAARAWVIRIVASLPALAAAVAVLAVVSGVAPGEYQSPDLGQGPFLVRLARDVWPLLVLEVAAIVIGQAFAAGAMRASVGPQSISVGRALSAGLRGLRRRPLRRIAIAVGTDAALGAWLVVSWALLRVLWTPIGRQAEDGALLTPASAALLVGFVAIWLCLVAGGGVLHAWSSTWWSLEDPPGIGTRREDGGERWT
;
A
#
# COMPACT_ATOMS: atom_id res chain seq x y z
N MET A 1 12.18 -27.46 0.63
CA MET A 1 11.66 -26.08 0.84
C MET A 1 10.48 -26.14 1.80
N ARG A 2 10.55 -25.50 2.98
CA ARG A 2 9.48 -25.51 4.02
C ARG A 2 8.74 -24.16 4.07
N TRP A 3 8.27 -23.66 2.94
CA TRP A 3 7.59 -22.35 2.85
C TRP A 3 6.09 -22.46 3.14
N ALA A 4 5.41 -23.45 2.56
CA ALA A 4 3.98 -23.68 2.77
C ALA A 4 3.57 -23.80 4.26
N PRO A 5 4.30 -24.52 5.14
CA PRO A 5 3.94 -24.56 6.56
C PRO A 5 4.01 -23.20 7.26
N ARG A 6 4.92 -22.31 6.85
CA ARG A 6 5.05 -20.97 7.44
C ARG A 6 3.94 -20.03 6.98
N VAL A 7 3.54 -20.16 5.72
CA VAL A 7 2.40 -19.43 5.16
C VAL A 7 1.10 -19.83 5.87
N LEU A 8 0.90 -21.14 6.07
CA LEU A 8 -0.28 -21.66 6.77
C LEU A 8 -0.28 -21.27 8.25
N ALA A 9 0.86 -21.38 8.94
CA ALA A 9 0.98 -20.95 10.32
C ALA A 9 0.68 -19.44 10.48
N ALA A 10 1.16 -18.60 9.54
CA ALA A 10 0.82 -17.18 9.54
C ALA A 10 -0.69 -16.94 9.35
N ALA A 11 -1.35 -17.77 8.53
CA ALA A 11 -2.79 -17.66 8.29
C ALA A 11 -3.60 -18.08 9.51
N GLN A 12 -3.18 -19.14 10.20
CA GLN A 12 -3.76 -19.58 11.46
C GLN A 12 -3.65 -18.48 12.53
N VAL A 13 -2.44 -17.93 12.73
CA VAL A 13 -2.25 -16.83 13.69
C VAL A 13 -3.13 -15.63 13.34
N ALA A 14 -3.21 -15.24 12.06
CA ALA A 14 -4.06 -14.14 11.65
C ALA A 14 -5.56 -14.44 11.85
N ALA A 15 -6.00 -15.69 11.69
CA ALA A 15 -7.39 -16.10 11.89
C ALA A 15 -7.77 -16.20 13.38
N ASP A 16 -6.89 -16.77 14.19
CA ASP A 16 -7.15 -17.06 15.61
C ASP A 16 -7.01 -15.82 16.50
N HIS A 17 -6.27 -14.81 16.05
CA HIS A 17 -5.99 -13.58 16.81
C HIS A 17 -6.64 -12.35 16.16
N ALA A 18 -7.95 -12.18 16.42
CA ALA A 18 -8.74 -11.04 15.92
C ALA A 18 -8.21 -9.68 16.40
N GLU A 19 -7.47 -9.63 17.51
CA GLU A 19 -6.79 -8.42 18.00
C GLU A 19 -5.75 -7.85 17.01
N LEU A 20 -5.28 -8.66 16.04
CA LEU A 20 -4.37 -8.21 14.98
C LEU A 20 -5.11 -7.44 13.88
N TRP A 21 -6.42 -7.61 13.73
CA TRP A 21 -7.16 -7.09 12.57
C TRP A 21 -7.32 -5.56 12.60
N PRO A 22 -7.69 -4.91 13.72
CA PRO A 22 -7.83 -3.45 13.73
C PRO A 22 -6.54 -2.69 13.37
N PRO A 23 -5.36 -2.96 13.96
CA PRO A 23 -4.14 -2.25 13.58
C PRO A 23 -3.70 -2.58 12.15
N ALA A 24 -3.94 -3.80 11.67
CA ALA A 24 -3.66 -4.18 10.28
C ALA A 24 -4.60 -3.50 9.29
N ALA A 25 -5.89 -3.42 9.60
CA ALA A 25 -6.88 -2.70 8.80
C ALA A 25 -6.55 -1.21 8.73
N LEU A 26 -6.15 -0.58 9.85
CA LEU A 26 -5.67 0.80 9.84
C LEU A 26 -4.46 0.96 8.91
N ALA A 27 -3.47 0.06 9.00
CA ALA A 27 -2.27 0.10 8.17
C ALA A 27 -2.58 -0.04 6.67
N ALA A 28 -3.46 -0.99 6.32
CA ALA A 28 -3.85 -1.29 4.95
C ALA A 28 -4.78 -0.22 4.36
N LEU A 29 -5.78 0.23 5.12
CA LEU A 29 -6.74 1.25 4.71
C LEU A 29 -6.05 2.57 4.42
N SER A 30 -5.18 3.01 5.33
CA SER A 30 -4.43 4.26 5.16
C SER A 30 -3.40 4.19 4.02
N ALA A 31 -2.94 3.01 3.63
CA ALA A 31 -2.07 2.86 2.47
C ALA A 31 -2.88 2.90 1.17
N ILE A 32 -3.69 1.86 0.92
CA ILE A 32 -4.32 1.62 -0.39
C ILE A 32 -5.75 1.07 -0.31
N GLY A 33 -6.25 0.71 0.87
CA GLY A 33 -7.56 0.08 1.03
C GLY A 33 -8.75 0.99 0.67
N TRP A 34 -8.54 2.29 0.51
CA TRP A 34 -9.56 3.23 0.02
C TRP A 34 -9.72 3.22 -1.50
N LEU A 35 -8.71 2.73 -2.25
CA LEU A 35 -8.69 2.80 -3.71
C LEU A 35 -9.87 2.08 -4.39
N PRO A 36 -10.27 0.85 -3.98
CA PRO A 36 -11.42 0.16 -4.57
C PRO A 36 -12.72 0.94 -4.44
N PHE A 37 -12.92 1.65 -3.32
CA PHE A 37 -14.10 2.48 -3.09
C PHE A 37 -14.12 3.66 -4.06
N VAL A 38 -13.01 4.40 -4.16
CA VAL A 38 -12.92 5.55 -5.07
C VAL A 38 -13.11 5.11 -6.52
N LEU A 39 -12.47 4.02 -6.95
CA LEU A 39 -12.61 3.49 -8.31
C LEU A 39 -13.99 2.88 -8.61
N ALA A 40 -14.73 2.47 -7.58
CA ALA A 40 -16.09 1.97 -7.75
C ALA A 40 -17.09 3.11 -7.92
N VAL A 41 -16.91 4.19 -7.17
CA VAL A 41 -17.83 5.33 -7.09
C VAL A 41 -17.56 6.38 -8.16
N ALA A 42 -16.29 6.74 -8.38
CA ALA A 42 -15.91 7.76 -9.34
C ALA A 42 -15.88 7.17 -10.77
N PRO A 43 -16.46 7.86 -11.77
CA PRO A 43 -16.26 7.49 -13.17
C PRO A 43 -14.78 7.66 -13.53
N LEU A 44 -14.28 6.78 -14.39
CA LEU A 44 -12.95 6.96 -15.00
C LEU A 44 -13.02 8.17 -15.93
N PRO A 45 -12.08 9.13 -15.82
CA PRO A 45 -12.08 10.30 -16.68
C PRO A 45 -11.87 9.88 -18.13
N SER A 46 -12.65 10.46 -19.04
CA SER A 46 -12.45 10.31 -20.48
C SER A 46 -11.22 11.11 -20.94
N GLU A 47 -10.72 10.82 -22.15
CA GLU A 47 -9.65 11.63 -22.77
C GLU A 47 -10.06 13.10 -22.90
N GLY A 48 -11.34 13.36 -23.20
CA GLY A 48 -11.90 14.72 -23.25
C GLY A 48 -11.90 15.42 -21.89
N ASP A 49 -12.21 14.70 -20.80
CA ASP A 49 -12.17 15.26 -19.44
C ASP A 49 -10.75 15.64 -19.05
N LEU A 50 -9.76 14.79 -19.38
CA LEU A 50 -8.36 15.05 -19.10
C LEU A 50 -7.84 16.27 -19.89
N ALA A 51 -8.18 16.38 -21.17
CA ALA A 51 -7.83 17.53 -21.99
C ALA A 51 -8.51 18.82 -21.50
N PHE A 52 -9.79 18.74 -21.13
CA PHE A 52 -10.54 19.85 -20.56
C PHE A 52 -9.92 20.31 -19.24
N VAL A 53 -9.60 19.40 -18.32
CA VAL A 53 -8.95 19.72 -17.05
C VAL A 53 -7.58 20.34 -17.29
N ALA A 54 -6.75 19.76 -18.15
CA ALA A 54 -5.42 20.29 -18.47
C ALA A 54 -5.49 21.72 -19.04
N SER A 55 -6.36 21.95 -20.03
CA SER A 55 -6.54 23.28 -20.63
C SER A 55 -7.11 24.30 -19.64
N SER A 56 -8.10 23.89 -18.83
CA SER A 56 -8.74 24.74 -17.82
C SER A 56 -7.79 25.14 -16.70
N ILE A 57 -6.83 24.27 -16.35
CA ILE A 57 -5.79 24.55 -15.37
C ILE A 57 -4.83 25.63 -15.88
N VAL A 58 -4.35 25.50 -17.12
CA VAL A 58 -3.33 26.40 -17.69
C VAL A 58 -3.92 27.77 -18.05
N LEU A 59 -5.17 27.80 -18.53
CA LEU A 59 -5.85 29.04 -18.92
C LEU A 59 -6.52 29.77 -17.74
N SER A 60 -6.51 29.19 -16.54
CA SER A 60 -7.13 29.79 -15.37
C SER A 60 -6.38 31.07 -14.94
N PRO A 61 -7.10 32.16 -14.61
CA PRO A 61 -6.49 33.35 -14.02
C PRO A 61 -5.87 33.10 -12.64
N SER A 62 -6.19 31.96 -12.01
CA SER A 62 -5.62 31.52 -10.73
C SER A 62 -4.36 30.68 -10.89
N PHE A 63 -3.82 30.52 -12.09
CA PHE A 63 -2.55 29.83 -12.28
C PHE A 63 -1.39 30.62 -11.62
N PRO A 64 -0.51 29.99 -10.82
CA PRO A 64 -0.37 28.54 -10.58
C PRO A 64 -1.07 28.01 -9.31
N LEU A 65 -1.83 28.82 -8.58
CA LEU A 65 -2.45 28.45 -7.30
C LEU A 65 -3.42 27.26 -7.43
N ASN A 66 -4.13 27.16 -8.54
CA ASN A 66 -5.01 26.02 -8.87
C ASN A 66 -4.27 24.69 -9.06
N ILE A 67 -2.94 24.70 -9.19
CA ILE A 67 -2.09 23.49 -9.19
C ILE A 67 -1.46 23.30 -7.82
N VAL A 68 -0.88 24.38 -7.27
CA VAL A 68 -0.10 24.33 -6.04
C VAL A 68 -0.98 23.93 -4.85
N LEU A 69 -2.19 24.47 -4.73
CA LEU A 69 -3.07 24.17 -3.59
C LEU A 69 -3.58 22.73 -3.60
N PRO A 70 -4.15 22.18 -4.70
CA PRO A 70 -4.52 20.77 -4.73
C PRO A 70 -3.32 19.83 -4.59
N GLY A 71 -2.18 20.18 -5.19
CA GLY A 71 -0.95 19.40 -5.05
C GLY A 71 -0.46 19.33 -3.61
N ALA A 72 -0.45 20.47 -2.90
CA ALA A 72 -0.10 20.53 -1.48
C ALA A 72 -1.12 19.77 -0.62
N ALA A 73 -2.43 19.89 -0.90
CA ALA A 73 -3.46 19.14 -0.20
C ALA A 73 -3.29 17.62 -0.39
N LEU A 74 -3.04 17.17 -1.61
CA LEU A 74 -2.78 15.76 -1.92
C LEU A 74 -1.53 15.26 -1.20
N LEU A 75 -0.46 16.06 -1.16
CA LEU A 75 0.76 15.74 -0.42
C LEU A 75 0.48 15.62 1.08
N CYS A 76 -0.26 16.56 1.67
CA CYS A 76 -0.66 16.49 3.08
C CYS A 76 -1.46 15.21 3.38
N VAL A 77 -2.44 14.88 2.54
CA VAL A 77 -3.23 13.64 2.69
C VAL A 77 -2.32 12.41 2.60
N ALA A 78 -1.42 12.35 1.61
CA ALA A 78 -0.48 11.25 1.44
C ALA A 78 0.46 11.10 2.65
N LEU A 79 0.98 12.22 3.17
CA LEU A 79 1.83 12.23 4.36
C LEU A 79 1.07 11.76 5.61
N SER A 80 -0.13 12.30 5.86
CA SER A 80 -0.98 11.87 6.98
C SER A 80 -1.32 10.39 6.90
N ALA A 81 -1.68 9.91 5.71
CA ALA A 81 -1.99 8.51 5.44
C ALA A 81 -0.75 7.62 5.68
N SER A 82 0.44 8.06 5.27
CA SER A 82 1.69 7.34 5.50
C SER A 82 2.08 7.22 6.99
N VAL A 83 1.79 8.26 7.78
CA VAL A 83 2.00 8.27 9.24
C VAL A 83 1.03 7.32 9.94
N LEU A 84 -0.26 7.38 9.59
CA LEU A 84 -1.27 6.45 10.10
C LEU A 84 -0.92 5.00 9.75
N SER A 85 -0.45 4.77 8.53
CA SER A 85 -0.01 3.45 8.09
C SER A 85 1.20 2.95 8.87
N ALA A 86 2.14 3.83 9.21
CA ALA A 86 3.30 3.47 10.02
C ALA A 86 2.90 3.16 11.47
N ALA A 87 1.97 3.91 12.04
CA ALA A 87 1.43 3.67 13.38
C ALA A 87 0.68 2.33 13.45
N GLY A 88 -0.19 2.05 12.48
CA GLY A 88 -0.89 0.77 12.37
C GLY A 88 0.07 -0.42 12.26
N GLU A 89 1.11 -0.30 11.43
CA GLU A 89 2.13 -1.34 11.27
C GLU A 89 2.93 -1.58 12.56
N VAL A 90 3.33 -0.52 13.27
CA VAL A 90 4.03 -0.66 14.55
C VAL A 90 3.14 -1.31 15.62
N ALA A 91 1.86 -0.93 15.68
CA ALA A 91 0.90 -1.55 16.59
C ALA A 91 0.74 -3.04 16.28
N LEU A 92 0.62 -3.40 15.00
CA LEU A 92 0.54 -4.77 14.52
C LEU A 92 1.81 -5.57 14.86
N LEU A 93 3.00 -5.05 14.57
CA LEU A 93 4.27 -5.72 14.88
C LEU A 93 4.44 -5.95 16.38
N ARG A 94 4.07 -4.98 17.22
CA ARG A 94 4.09 -5.16 18.69
C ARG A 94 3.08 -6.19 19.18
N ALA A 95 1.94 -6.34 18.51
CA ALA A 95 0.98 -7.37 18.84
C ALA A 95 1.50 -8.77 18.45
N ILE A 96 2.09 -8.89 17.26
CA ILE A 96 2.76 -10.11 16.80
C ILE A 96 3.91 -10.50 17.75
N ASP A 97 4.74 -9.55 18.18
CA ASP A 97 5.84 -9.82 19.12
C ASP A 97 5.33 -10.28 20.49
N ARG A 98 4.20 -9.74 20.96
CA ARG A 98 3.55 -10.20 22.19
C ARG A 98 3.07 -11.65 22.08
N LEU A 99 2.44 -12.02 20.97
CA LEU A 99 2.04 -13.42 20.71
C LEU A 99 3.24 -14.37 20.67
N ARG A 100 4.43 -13.86 20.33
CA ARG A 100 5.69 -14.62 20.34
C ARG A 100 6.38 -14.71 21.69
N GLY A 101 5.79 -14.11 22.74
CA GLY A 101 6.42 -14.03 24.06
C GLY A 101 7.69 -13.17 24.08
N LEU A 102 7.85 -12.26 23.12
CA LEU A 102 8.98 -11.34 23.10
C LEU A 102 8.72 -10.18 24.06
N ALA A 103 9.76 -9.79 24.80
CA ALA A 103 9.68 -8.67 25.72
C ALA A 103 9.26 -7.38 24.97
N PRO A 104 8.34 -6.57 25.54
CA PRO A 104 7.95 -5.33 24.92
C PRO A 104 9.15 -4.41 24.74
N GLY A 105 9.26 -3.78 23.56
CA GLY A 105 10.28 -2.78 23.31
C GLY A 105 10.16 -1.61 24.29
N SER A 106 11.29 -1.03 24.69
CA SER A 106 11.34 0.05 25.70
C SER A 106 10.80 1.41 25.23
N ARG A 107 10.38 1.53 23.97
CA ARG A 107 9.97 2.80 23.35
C ARG A 107 8.46 3.02 23.40
N SER A 108 8.04 4.28 23.44
CA SER A 108 6.64 4.65 23.21
C SER A 108 6.19 4.23 21.80
N ILE A 109 4.89 4.10 21.59
CA ILE A 109 4.31 3.79 20.27
C ILE A 109 4.66 4.88 19.27
N ASP A 110 4.56 6.15 19.69
CA ASP A 110 4.83 7.31 18.84
C ASP A 110 6.28 7.36 18.35
N GLU A 111 7.25 7.09 19.24
CA GLU A 111 8.66 7.06 18.83
C GLU A 111 8.93 5.92 17.84
N ALA A 112 8.31 4.76 18.04
CA ALA A 112 8.44 3.64 17.11
C ALA A 112 7.75 3.92 15.77
N ALA A 113 6.57 4.56 15.77
CA ALA A 113 5.84 4.96 14.57
C ALA A 113 6.62 5.99 13.76
N ALA A 114 7.20 7.01 14.40
CA ALA A 114 8.04 8.00 13.74
C ALA A 114 9.28 7.36 13.07
N ARG A 115 9.92 6.40 13.73
CA ARG A 115 11.05 5.66 13.15
C ARG A 115 10.62 4.77 11.98
N ALA A 116 9.49 4.06 12.10
CA ALA A 116 8.95 3.26 11.01
C ALA A 116 8.59 4.12 9.81
N TRP A 117 8.02 5.31 10.04
CA TRP A 117 7.74 6.30 9.00
C TRP A 117 9.02 6.76 8.29
N VAL A 118 10.07 7.15 9.03
CA VAL A 118 11.38 7.51 8.45
C VAL A 118 11.97 6.36 7.62
N ILE A 119 11.89 5.11 8.12
CA ILE A 119 12.35 3.93 7.38
C ILE A 119 11.61 3.80 6.05
N ARG A 120 10.28 3.99 6.04
CA ARG A 120 9.46 3.93 4.83
C ARG A 120 9.80 5.05 3.85
N ILE A 121 10.01 6.27 4.32
CA ILE A 121 10.45 7.40 3.46
C ILE A 121 11.79 7.09 2.81
N VAL A 122 12.78 6.61 3.56
CA VAL A 122 14.08 6.24 3.00
C VAL A 122 13.94 5.10 1.99
N ALA A 123 13.11 4.10 2.29
CA ALA A 123 12.87 2.96 1.42
C ALA A 123 12.13 3.33 0.13
N SER A 124 11.34 4.40 0.12
CA SER A 124 10.58 4.85 -1.04
C SER A 124 11.36 5.77 -1.98
N LEU A 125 12.53 6.30 -1.57
CA LEU A 125 13.33 7.21 -2.40
C LEU A 125 13.65 6.66 -3.81
N PRO A 126 14.04 5.39 -3.99
CA PRO A 126 14.31 4.86 -5.33
C PRO A 126 13.04 4.79 -6.20
N ALA A 127 11.90 4.43 -5.61
CA ALA A 127 10.61 4.40 -6.31
C ALA A 127 10.16 5.82 -6.68
N LEU A 128 10.35 6.79 -5.78
CA LEU A 128 10.09 8.20 -6.05
C LEU A 128 10.95 8.73 -7.20
N ALA A 129 12.24 8.38 -7.24
CA ALA A 129 13.12 8.78 -8.35
C ALA A 129 12.67 8.17 -9.68
N ALA A 130 12.24 6.90 -9.69
CA ALA A 130 11.68 6.26 -10.87
C ALA A 130 10.36 6.93 -11.31
N ALA A 131 9.45 7.22 -10.38
CA ALA A 131 8.19 7.93 -10.66
C ALA A 131 8.43 9.34 -11.23
N VAL A 132 9.41 10.09 -10.70
CA VAL A 132 9.82 11.38 -11.25
C VAL A 132 10.36 11.24 -12.67
N ALA A 133 11.15 10.19 -12.95
CA ALA A 133 11.63 9.91 -14.31
C ALA A 133 10.48 9.55 -15.27
N VAL A 134 9.51 8.75 -14.83
CA VAL A 134 8.30 8.45 -15.61
C VAL A 134 7.56 9.75 -15.93
N LEU A 135 7.29 10.59 -14.92
CA LEU A 135 6.61 11.88 -15.11
C LEU A 135 7.36 12.80 -16.08
N ALA A 136 8.69 12.86 -15.99
CA ALA A 136 9.51 13.65 -16.90
C ALA A 136 9.36 13.17 -18.35
N VAL A 137 9.44 11.85 -18.60
CA VAL A 137 9.26 11.28 -19.95
C VAL A 137 7.84 11.52 -20.46
N VAL A 138 6.81 11.25 -19.64
CA VAL A 138 5.41 11.50 -20.01
C VAL A 138 5.21 12.98 -20.36
N SER A 139 5.75 13.91 -19.58
CA SER A 139 5.62 15.34 -19.86
C SER A 139 6.28 15.78 -21.17
N GLY A 140 7.33 15.10 -21.61
CA GLY A 140 8.01 15.37 -22.88
C GLY A 140 7.31 14.76 -24.10
N VAL A 141 6.68 13.58 -23.94
CA VAL A 141 6.05 12.84 -25.04
C VAL A 141 4.58 13.18 -25.23
N ALA A 142 3.84 13.37 -24.13
CA ALA A 142 2.39 13.53 -24.16
C ALA A 142 1.89 14.70 -25.04
N PRO A 143 2.51 15.90 -25.05
CA PRO A 143 2.06 17.00 -25.91
C PRO A 143 2.06 16.66 -27.41
N GLY A 144 3.07 15.91 -27.89
CA GLY A 144 3.15 15.49 -29.29
C GLY A 144 2.08 14.46 -29.64
N GLU A 145 1.78 13.55 -28.70
CA GLU A 145 0.73 12.54 -28.86
C GLU A 145 -0.69 13.12 -28.79
N TYR A 146 -0.93 14.17 -27.99
CA TYR A 146 -2.21 14.89 -27.91
C TYR A 146 -2.51 15.73 -29.16
N GLN A 147 -1.48 16.24 -29.84
CA GLN A 147 -1.63 17.13 -31.00
C GLN A 147 -1.76 16.37 -32.33
N SER A 148 -1.54 15.06 -32.35
CA SER A 148 -1.60 14.25 -33.57
C SER A 148 -2.14 12.83 -33.33
N PRO A 149 -3.36 12.69 -32.76
CA PRO A 149 -3.92 11.39 -32.42
C PRO A 149 -4.08 10.46 -33.63
N ASP A 150 -4.28 11.04 -34.83
CA ASP A 150 -4.52 10.34 -36.10
C ASP A 150 -3.23 9.83 -36.78
N LEU A 151 -2.05 10.29 -36.35
CA LEU A 151 -0.76 9.90 -36.95
C LEU A 151 -0.14 8.66 -36.29
N GLY A 152 -0.58 8.31 -35.08
CA GLY A 152 -0.07 7.17 -34.33
C GLY A 152 -0.81 5.87 -34.65
N GLN A 153 -0.09 4.81 -35.01
CA GLN A 153 -0.68 3.48 -35.14
C GLN A 153 -1.02 2.90 -33.74
N GLY A 154 -2.31 2.73 -33.43
CA GLY A 154 -2.81 2.06 -32.24
C GLY A 154 -3.27 3.00 -31.11
N PRO A 155 -3.83 2.48 -29.99
CA PRO A 155 -4.41 3.29 -28.91
C PRO A 155 -3.38 4.18 -28.20
N PHE A 156 -3.75 5.41 -27.81
CA PHE A 156 -2.88 6.39 -27.13
C PHE A 156 -2.11 5.79 -25.95
N LEU A 157 -2.80 5.07 -25.06
CA LEU A 157 -2.19 4.45 -23.88
C LEU A 157 -1.11 3.42 -24.23
N VAL A 158 -1.24 2.72 -25.35
CA VAL A 158 -0.26 1.71 -25.80
C VAL A 158 1.00 2.39 -26.31
N ARG A 159 0.87 3.52 -27.01
CA ARG A 159 2.00 4.30 -27.50
C ARG A 159 2.75 4.95 -26.34
N LEU A 160 2.03 5.60 -25.43
CA LEU A 160 2.61 6.18 -24.22
C LEU A 160 3.33 5.11 -23.38
N ALA A 161 2.69 3.94 -23.18
CA ALA A 161 3.28 2.84 -22.44
C ALA A 161 4.57 2.31 -23.08
N ARG A 162 4.68 2.28 -24.42
CA ARG A 162 5.90 1.85 -25.12
C ARG A 162 7.10 2.73 -24.80
N ASP A 163 6.90 4.01 -24.55
CA ASP A 163 8.00 4.93 -24.27
C ASP A 163 8.40 4.93 -22.79
N VAL A 164 7.47 4.58 -21.89
CA VAL A 164 7.74 4.55 -20.44
C VAL A 164 7.92 3.15 -19.85
N TRP A 165 7.68 2.06 -20.59
CA TRP A 165 7.70 0.70 -20.02
C TRP A 165 9.00 0.34 -19.28
N PRO A 166 10.22 0.73 -19.72
CA PRO A 166 11.43 0.39 -18.99
C PRO A 166 11.46 1.08 -17.62
N LEU A 167 10.93 2.31 -17.55
CA LEU A 167 10.83 3.08 -16.30
C LEU A 167 9.74 2.52 -15.39
N LEU A 168 8.62 2.04 -15.95
CA LEU A 168 7.59 1.33 -15.18
C LEU A 168 8.13 0.04 -14.57
N VAL A 169 8.92 -0.74 -15.32
CA VAL A 169 9.58 -1.95 -14.80
C VAL A 169 10.58 -1.58 -13.70
N LEU A 170 11.36 -0.51 -13.88
CA LEU A 170 12.27 0.00 -12.86
C LEU A 170 11.53 0.46 -11.60
N GLU A 171 10.40 1.13 -11.75
CA GLU A 171 9.55 1.60 -10.65
C GLU A 171 8.98 0.42 -9.86
N VAL A 172 8.41 -0.58 -10.53
CA VAL A 172 7.93 -1.81 -9.89
C VAL A 172 9.06 -2.52 -9.14
N ALA A 173 10.24 -2.64 -9.76
CA ALA A 173 11.41 -3.22 -9.10
C ALA A 173 11.83 -2.42 -7.86
N ALA A 174 11.86 -1.09 -7.96
CA ALA A 174 12.22 -0.19 -6.86
C ALA A 174 11.21 -0.28 -5.70
N ILE A 175 9.90 -0.37 -5.99
CA ILE A 175 8.85 -0.58 -5.00
C ILE A 175 9.07 -1.90 -4.28
N VAL A 176 9.19 -3.01 -5.01
CA VAL A 176 9.35 -4.35 -4.42
C VAL A 176 10.61 -4.46 -3.56
N ILE A 177 11.73 -3.91 -4.06
CA ILE A 177 13.00 -3.86 -3.32
C ILE A 177 12.85 -2.99 -2.06
N GLY A 178 12.23 -1.82 -2.18
CA GLY A 178 11.97 -0.89 -1.08
C GLY A 178 11.09 -1.52 0.01
N GLN A 179 10.01 -2.21 -0.37
CA GLN A 179 9.13 -2.94 0.55
C GLN A 179 9.90 -4.04 1.30
N ALA A 180 10.65 -4.87 0.58
CA ALA A 180 11.45 -5.95 1.18
C ALA A 180 12.54 -5.42 2.15
N PHE A 181 13.14 -4.28 1.82
CA PHE A 181 14.10 -3.57 2.65
C PHE A 181 13.43 -2.98 3.92
N ALA A 182 12.34 -2.24 3.74
CA ALA A 182 11.58 -1.61 4.82
C ALA A 182 11.02 -2.65 5.79
N ALA A 183 10.47 -3.76 5.28
CA ALA A 183 9.96 -4.86 6.08
C ALA A 183 11.00 -5.41 7.07
N GLY A 184 12.26 -5.55 6.63
CA GLY A 184 13.36 -5.97 7.49
C GLY A 184 13.79 -4.89 8.48
N ALA A 185 13.93 -3.65 8.02
CA ALA A 185 14.34 -2.53 8.86
C ALA A 185 13.32 -2.20 9.96
N MET A 186 12.02 -2.22 9.64
CA MET A 186 10.95 -1.97 10.61
C MET A 186 10.94 -3.03 11.72
N ARG A 187 11.01 -4.32 11.37
CA ARG A 187 11.09 -5.42 12.35
C ARG A 187 12.32 -5.31 13.24
N ALA A 188 13.47 -4.94 12.67
CA ALA A 188 14.67 -4.68 13.47
C ALA A 188 14.50 -3.48 14.42
N SER A 189 13.75 -2.45 14.01
CA SER A 189 13.53 -1.23 14.79
C SER A 189 12.52 -1.38 15.94
N VAL A 190 11.50 -2.23 15.74
CA VAL A 190 10.42 -2.48 16.71
C VAL A 190 10.79 -3.56 17.73
N GLY A 191 11.73 -4.45 17.38
CA GLY A 191 12.13 -5.55 18.22
C GLY A 191 12.70 -5.16 19.61
N PRO A 192 12.97 -6.14 20.48
CA PRO A 192 13.25 -5.92 21.90
C PRO A 192 14.49 -5.06 22.18
N GLN A 193 15.46 -5.07 21.27
CA GLN A 193 16.70 -4.31 21.40
C GLN A 193 16.53 -2.89 20.86
N SER A 194 16.86 -1.90 21.68
CA SER A 194 16.83 -0.50 21.30
C SER A 194 17.99 -0.15 20.33
N ILE A 195 17.77 -0.32 19.03
CA ILE A 195 18.76 0.07 18.00
C ILE A 195 18.44 1.44 17.37
N SER A 196 19.44 2.13 16.83
CA SER A 196 19.25 3.37 16.07
C SER A 196 18.62 3.11 14.70
N VAL A 197 18.00 4.13 14.08
CA VAL A 197 17.41 4.03 12.73
C VAL A 197 18.46 3.59 11.70
N GLY A 198 19.67 4.16 11.74
CA GLY A 198 20.77 3.74 10.86
C GLY A 198 21.13 2.25 10.99
N ARG A 199 21.16 1.71 12.23
CA ARG A 199 21.38 0.27 12.43
C ARG A 199 20.21 -0.56 11.90
N ALA A 200 18.97 -0.10 12.08
CA ALA A 200 17.79 -0.77 11.54
C ALA A 200 17.79 -0.83 10.01
N LEU A 201 18.11 0.30 9.35
CA LEU A 201 18.30 0.35 7.89
C LEU A 201 19.41 -0.61 7.44
N SER A 202 20.55 -0.61 8.14
CA SER A 202 21.64 -1.55 7.84
C SER A 202 21.24 -3.02 8.00
N ALA A 203 20.38 -3.33 8.97
CA ALA A 203 19.85 -4.67 9.19
C ALA A 203 18.89 -5.08 8.07
N GLY A 204 18.01 -4.18 7.62
CA GLY A 204 17.15 -4.37 6.45
C GLY A 204 17.97 -4.65 5.19
N LEU A 205 18.98 -3.83 4.90
CA LEU A 205 19.85 -4.01 3.74
C LEU A 205 20.65 -5.32 3.81
N ARG A 206 21.23 -5.62 4.97
CA ARG A 206 21.98 -6.88 5.18
C ARG A 206 21.07 -8.09 5.01
N GLY A 207 19.85 -8.02 5.52
CA GLY A 207 18.83 -9.04 5.36
C GLY A 207 18.46 -9.28 3.90
N LEU A 208 18.24 -8.20 3.15
CA LEU A 208 17.96 -8.26 1.72
C LEU A 208 19.13 -8.84 0.93
N ARG A 209 20.36 -8.39 1.17
CA ARG A 209 21.56 -8.89 0.49
C ARG A 209 21.84 -10.38 0.76
N ARG A 210 21.53 -10.86 1.96
CA ARG A 210 21.76 -12.28 2.33
C ARG A 210 20.77 -13.23 1.67
N ARG A 211 19.52 -12.80 1.45
CA ARG A 211 18.43 -13.64 0.93
C ARG A 211 17.55 -12.88 -0.07
N PRO A 212 18.10 -12.37 -1.19
CA PRO A 212 17.41 -11.41 -2.05
C PRO A 212 16.17 -12.04 -2.69
N LEU A 213 16.33 -13.17 -3.37
CA LEU A 213 15.23 -13.87 -4.06
C LEU A 213 14.08 -14.21 -3.11
N ARG A 214 14.41 -14.62 -1.87
CA ARG A 214 13.40 -15.00 -0.89
C ARG A 214 12.59 -13.80 -0.41
N ARG A 215 13.24 -12.68 -0.11
CA ARG A 215 12.55 -11.47 0.34
C ARG A 215 11.72 -10.85 -0.78
N ILE A 216 12.26 -10.83 -1.99
CA ILE A 216 11.53 -10.38 -3.19
C ILE A 216 10.33 -11.29 -3.43
N ALA A 217 10.47 -12.61 -3.34
CA ALA A 217 9.35 -13.53 -3.53
C ALA A 217 8.24 -13.34 -2.48
N ILE A 218 8.58 -13.07 -1.22
CA ILE A 218 7.57 -12.77 -0.20
C ILE A 218 6.89 -11.44 -0.52
N ALA A 219 7.64 -10.38 -0.84
CA ALA A 219 7.08 -9.07 -1.20
C ALA A 219 6.11 -9.18 -2.38
N VAL A 220 6.54 -9.80 -3.48
CA VAL A 220 5.71 -10.03 -4.67
C VAL A 220 4.50 -10.89 -4.34
N GLY A 221 4.66 -11.95 -3.54
CA GLY A 221 3.54 -12.82 -3.15
C GLY A 221 2.50 -12.09 -2.30
N THR A 222 2.92 -11.26 -1.36
CA THR A 222 2.03 -10.46 -0.53
C THR A 222 1.36 -9.34 -1.32
N ASP A 223 2.09 -8.70 -2.23
CA ASP A 223 1.56 -7.65 -3.11
C ASP A 223 0.56 -8.22 -4.12
N ALA A 224 0.83 -9.41 -4.67
CA ALA A 224 -0.10 -10.10 -5.56
C ALA A 224 -1.40 -10.50 -4.85
N ALA A 225 -1.30 -11.01 -3.62
CA ALA A 225 -2.47 -11.34 -2.81
C ALA A 225 -3.30 -10.09 -2.50
N LEU A 226 -2.63 -9.00 -2.12
CA LEU A 226 -3.28 -7.71 -1.86
C LEU A 226 -3.91 -7.13 -3.14
N GLY A 227 -3.20 -7.17 -4.26
CA GLY A 227 -3.73 -6.76 -5.56
C GLY A 227 -4.97 -7.55 -5.96
N ALA A 228 -4.95 -8.88 -5.80
CA ALA A 228 -6.12 -9.72 -6.05
C ALA A 228 -7.31 -9.33 -5.15
N TRP A 229 -7.05 -9.09 -3.86
CA TRP A 229 -8.07 -8.63 -2.92
C TRP A 229 -8.67 -7.27 -3.31
N LEU A 230 -7.82 -6.31 -3.74
CA LEU A 230 -8.27 -5.01 -4.21
C LEU A 230 -9.12 -5.11 -5.48
N VAL A 231 -8.74 -5.96 -6.44
CA VAL A 231 -9.52 -6.19 -7.67
C VAL A 231 -10.89 -6.80 -7.34
N VAL A 232 -10.94 -7.82 -6.48
CA VAL A 232 -12.20 -8.42 -6.05
C VAL A 232 -13.07 -7.40 -5.31
N SER A 233 -12.47 -6.63 -4.40
CA SER A 233 -13.15 -5.56 -3.66
C SER A 233 -13.73 -4.51 -4.60
N TRP A 234 -12.95 -4.06 -5.58
CA TRP A 234 -13.38 -3.09 -6.58
C TRP A 234 -14.54 -3.62 -7.43
N ALA A 235 -14.41 -4.83 -7.95
CA ALA A 235 -15.46 -5.44 -8.77
C ALA A 235 -16.78 -5.57 -7.99
N LEU A 236 -16.71 -6.03 -6.73
CA LEU A 236 -17.87 -6.14 -5.86
C LEU A 236 -18.50 -4.78 -5.59
N LEU A 237 -17.69 -3.79 -5.18
CA LEU A 237 -18.19 -2.43 -4.91
C LEU A 237 -18.78 -1.80 -6.17
N ARG A 238 -18.20 -2.03 -7.35
CA ARG A 238 -18.72 -1.50 -8.61
C ARG A 238 -20.10 -2.08 -8.95
N VAL A 239 -20.29 -3.37 -8.74
CA VAL A 239 -21.60 -4.03 -8.93
C VAL A 239 -22.63 -3.45 -7.96
N LEU A 240 -22.26 -3.29 -6.68
CA LEU A 240 -23.15 -2.74 -5.66
C LEU A 240 -23.45 -1.25 -5.88
N TRP A 241 -22.50 -0.49 -6.41
CA TRP A 241 -22.66 0.94 -6.69
C TRP A 241 -23.59 1.18 -7.88
N THR A 242 -23.60 0.30 -8.88
CA THR A 242 -24.37 0.47 -10.12
C THR A 242 -25.85 0.89 -9.91
N PRO A 243 -26.66 0.22 -9.07
CA PRO A 243 -28.04 0.67 -8.81
C PRO A 243 -28.13 2.01 -8.07
N ILE A 244 -27.17 2.30 -7.18
CA ILE A 244 -27.10 3.56 -6.41
C ILE A 244 -26.75 4.72 -7.37
N GLY A 245 -25.78 4.51 -8.25
CA GLY A 245 -25.36 5.48 -9.26
C GLY A 245 -26.49 5.87 -10.22
N ARG A 246 -27.30 4.91 -10.67
CA ARG A 246 -28.48 5.22 -11.50
C ARG A 246 -29.49 6.09 -10.75
N GLN A 247 -29.80 5.75 -9.50
CA GLN A 247 -30.69 6.58 -8.66
C GLN A 247 -30.11 7.97 -8.39
N ALA A 248 -28.78 8.10 -8.33
CA ALA A 248 -28.10 9.38 -8.21
C ALA A 248 -28.23 10.24 -9.47
N GLU A 249 -28.03 9.64 -10.64
CA GLU A 249 -28.23 10.30 -11.93
C GLU A 249 -29.67 10.78 -12.12
N ASP A 250 -30.65 10.00 -11.62
CA ASP A 250 -32.08 10.35 -11.64
C ASP A 250 -32.48 11.35 -10.53
N GLY A 251 -31.54 11.83 -9.71
CA GLY A 251 -31.81 12.79 -8.62
C GLY A 251 -32.52 12.22 -7.39
N ALA A 252 -32.61 10.89 -7.25
CA ALA A 252 -33.35 10.17 -6.21
C ALA A 252 -32.46 9.62 -5.08
N LEU A 253 -31.27 10.19 -4.87
CA LEU A 253 -30.25 9.73 -3.91
C LEU A 253 -30.68 9.68 -2.45
N LEU A 254 -31.75 10.39 -2.06
CA LEU A 254 -32.22 10.52 -0.68
C LEU A 254 -33.59 9.87 -0.41
N THR A 255 -34.00 8.92 -1.26
CA THR A 255 -35.17 8.09 -0.97
C THR A 255 -34.86 7.06 0.14
N PRO A 256 -35.87 6.54 0.86
CA PRO A 256 -35.64 5.48 1.85
C PRO A 256 -34.95 4.24 1.26
N ALA A 257 -35.26 3.92 0.00
CA ALA A 257 -34.64 2.81 -0.72
C ALA A 257 -33.17 3.07 -1.03
N SER A 258 -32.82 4.25 -1.56
CA SER A 258 -31.43 4.63 -1.85
C SER A 258 -30.60 4.71 -0.56
N ALA A 259 -31.18 5.23 0.53
CA ALA A 259 -30.53 5.29 1.83
C ALA A 259 -30.21 3.89 2.37
N ALA A 260 -31.14 2.92 2.27
CA ALA A 260 -30.90 1.54 2.67
C ALA A 260 -29.78 0.89 1.82
N LEU A 261 -29.75 1.16 0.51
CA LEU A 261 -28.69 0.68 -0.38
C LEU A 261 -27.32 1.28 0.00
N LEU A 262 -27.26 2.57 0.31
CA LEU A 262 -26.03 3.24 0.76
C LEU A 262 -25.52 2.65 2.09
N VAL A 263 -26.40 2.40 3.05
CA VAL A 263 -26.02 1.75 4.31
C VAL A 263 -25.45 0.35 4.05
N GLY A 264 -26.12 -0.46 3.22
CA GLY A 264 -25.63 -1.78 2.83
C GLY A 264 -24.27 -1.73 2.11
N PHE A 265 -24.09 -0.75 1.22
CA PHE A 265 -22.84 -0.51 0.51
C PHE A 265 -21.69 -0.17 1.47
N VAL A 266 -21.91 0.75 2.41
CA VAL A 266 -20.92 1.12 3.43
C VAL A 266 -20.61 -0.06 4.34
N ALA A 267 -21.60 -0.84 4.75
CA ALA A 267 -21.39 -2.03 5.57
C ALA A 267 -20.50 -3.06 4.87
N ILE A 268 -20.78 -3.36 3.59
CA ILE A 268 -19.96 -4.28 2.79
C ILE A 268 -18.55 -3.72 2.61
N TRP A 269 -18.40 -2.43 2.35
CA TRP A 269 -17.08 -1.79 2.27
C TRP A 269 -16.29 -1.95 3.58
N LEU A 270 -16.90 -1.73 4.74
CA LEU A 270 -16.23 -1.95 6.03
C LEU A 270 -15.82 -3.41 6.24
N CYS A 271 -16.63 -4.38 5.79
CA CYS A 271 -16.25 -5.80 5.79
C CYS A 271 -15.04 -6.07 4.88
N LEU A 272 -14.98 -5.44 3.70
CA LEU A 272 -13.85 -5.57 2.78
C LEU A 272 -12.57 -4.95 3.36
N VAL A 273 -12.70 -3.82 4.08
CA VAL A 273 -11.60 -3.20 4.82
C VAL A 273 -11.09 -4.13 5.92
N ALA A 274 -12.00 -4.77 6.67
CA ALA A 274 -11.63 -5.76 7.67
C ALA A 274 -10.90 -6.96 7.05
N GLY A 275 -11.41 -7.49 5.93
CA GLY A 275 -10.75 -8.57 5.18
C GLY A 275 -9.36 -8.18 4.66
N GLY A 276 -9.19 -6.93 4.20
CA GLY A 276 -7.89 -6.38 3.86
C GLY A 276 -6.95 -6.30 5.07
N GLY A 277 -7.49 -5.96 6.24
CA GLY A 277 -6.78 -6.01 7.53
C GLY A 277 -6.32 -7.42 7.88
N VAL A 278 -7.17 -8.43 7.74
CA VAL A 278 -6.81 -9.85 7.96
C VAL A 278 -5.67 -10.25 7.02
N LEU A 279 -5.77 -9.90 5.73
CA LEU A 279 -4.74 -10.20 4.75
C LEU A 279 -3.40 -9.51 5.08
N HIS A 280 -3.44 -8.28 5.58
CA HIS A 280 -2.25 -7.55 6.03
C HIS A 280 -1.67 -8.11 7.33
N ALA A 281 -2.51 -8.58 8.25
CA ALA A 281 -2.06 -9.29 9.45
C ALA A 281 -1.36 -10.62 9.09
N TRP A 282 -1.92 -11.37 8.15
CA TRP A 282 -1.32 -12.60 7.60
C TRP A 282 0.04 -12.31 6.96
N SER A 283 0.12 -11.32 6.07
CA SER A 283 1.37 -10.98 5.37
C SER A 283 2.45 -10.54 6.36
N SER A 284 2.11 -9.68 7.32
CA SER A 284 3.04 -9.21 8.35
C SER A 284 3.50 -10.32 9.28
N THR A 285 2.62 -11.26 9.63
CA THR A 285 2.97 -12.45 10.43
C THR A 285 3.91 -13.37 9.65
N TRP A 286 3.63 -13.63 8.37
CA TRP A 286 4.47 -14.44 7.51
C TRP A 286 5.89 -13.86 7.40
N TRP A 287 6.00 -12.57 7.09
CA TRP A 287 7.29 -11.86 7.10
C TRP A 287 8.03 -11.99 8.43
N SER A 288 7.33 -11.86 9.56
CA SER A 288 7.92 -11.98 10.87
C SER A 288 8.37 -13.43 11.18
N LEU A 289 7.72 -14.46 10.63
CA LEU A 289 8.18 -15.86 10.75
C LEU A 289 9.43 -16.12 9.89
N GLU A 290 9.64 -15.30 8.86
CA GLU A 290 10.78 -15.44 7.95
C GLU A 290 12.04 -14.71 8.40
N ASP A 291 11.88 -13.62 9.13
CA ASP A 291 12.93 -12.88 9.83
C ASP A 291 12.65 -12.85 11.34
N PRO A 292 12.90 -13.93 12.09
CA PRO A 292 12.79 -13.88 13.54
C PRO A 292 13.78 -12.84 14.11
N PRO A 293 13.36 -12.02 15.10
CA PRO A 293 14.23 -11.03 15.70
C PRO A 293 15.42 -11.73 16.36
N GLY A 294 16.62 -11.44 15.86
CA GLY A 294 17.84 -12.11 16.28
C GLY A 294 19.06 -11.55 15.57
N ILE A 295 19.48 -10.34 15.96
CA ILE A 295 20.87 -9.93 15.73
C ILE A 295 21.71 -10.73 16.73
N GLY A 296 22.12 -11.96 16.35
CA GLY A 296 23.30 -12.60 16.94
C GLY A 296 23.13 -13.60 18.08
N THR A 297 21.95 -14.17 18.35
CA THR A 297 21.88 -15.36 19.23
C THR A 297 21.52 -16.59 18.41
N ARG A 298 22.55 -17.40 18.14
CA ARG A 298 22.38 -18.83 17.95
C ARG A 298 21.80 -19.35 19.27
N ARG A 299 20.48 -19.46 19.37
CA ARG A 299 19.83 -20.23 20.44
C ARG A 299 20.02 -21.69 20.08
N GLU A 300 21.19 -22.22 20.44
CA GLU A 300 21.24 -23.60 20.91
C GLU A 300 20.31 -23.66 22.14
N ASP A 301 19.61 -24.79 22.28
CA ASP A 301 18.60 -25.11 23.31
C ASP A 301 17.13 -24.86 22.91
N GLY A 302 16.53 -25.96 22.43
CA GLY A 302 15.54 -26.68 23.25
C GLY A 302 14.14 -26.10 23.36
N GLY A 303 13.23 -26.66 22.57
CA GLY A 303 11.86 -26.98 22.99
C GLY A 303 10.94 -25.84 23.44
N GLU A 304 10.08 -25.39 22.54
CA GLU A 304 8.65 -25.74 22.56
C GLU A 304 7.98 -25.23 21.28
N ARG A 305 7.12 -26.08 20.72
CA ARG A 305 6.51 -25.91 19.42
C ARG A 305 5.27 -25.04 19.55
N TRP A 306 5.15 -24.08 18.65
CA TRP A 306 3.88 -23.48 18.28
C TRP A 306 2.94 -24.62 17.85
N THR A 307 1.94 -24.90 18.67
CA THR A 307 0.71 -25.58 18.28
C THR A 307 -0.34 -24.53 18.02
#